data_AF-A0A845A3W0-F1
#
_entry.id   AF-A0A845A3W0-F1
#
_cell.length_a   1.000
_cell.length_b   1.000
_cell.length_c   1.000
_cell.angle_alpha   90.00
_cell.angle_beta   90.00
_cell.angle_gamma   90.00
#
_symmetry.space_group_name_H-M   'P 1'
#
loop_
_entity.id
_entity.type
_entity.pdbx_description
1 polymer ?
#
loop_
_entity_poly.entity_id
_entity_poly.type
_entity_poly.pdbx_seq_one_letter_code
_entity_poly.pdbx_strand_id
1 'polypeptide(L)'
;MASKPDYSNDYTSAMTDSMSGAVTEMQSRAQAAYEKGTANLSDMTDFAKGNVEAMVESTKVMAEGMQALGKTYAEEAKSAYETITADLKEMAAVKSPTELFQLQGRMMRRNFDAMMAVGTRNTDAAVKLANDVAAPLSGRVNIAAEKMSKVA
;
A
#
# COMPACT_ATOMS: atom_id res chain seq x y z
N MET A 1 87.41 -1.19 -10.81
CA MET A 1 86.35 -0.92 -11.81
C MET A 1 85.03 -0.85 -11.06
N ALA A 2 84.44 0.33 -10.90
CA ALA A 2 83.12 0.49 -10.31
C ALA A 2 82.10 0.54 -11.45
N SER A 3 81.21 -0.45 -11.54
CA SER A 3 80.09 -0.43 -12.50
C SER A 3 79.18 0.75 -12.20
N LYS A 4 78.86 1.55 -13.22
CA LYS A 4 77.84 2.60 -13.12
C LYS A 4 76.47 1.95 -12.80
N PRO A 5 75.61 2.59 -12.00
CA PRO A 5 74.28 2.05 -11.74
C PRO A 5 73.47 2.08 -13.04
N ASP A 6 72.82 0.96 -13.35
CA ASP A 6 71.92 0.82 -14.50
C ASP A 6 70.57 1.45 -14.15
N TYR A 7 70.46 2.75 -14.37
CA TYR A 7 69.25 3.54 -14.18
C TYR A 7 68.21 3.32 -15.30
N SER A 8 68.54 2.57 -16.36
CA SER A 8 67.66 2.35 -17.50
C SER A 8 66.60 1.29 -17.20
N ASN A 9 66.99 0.23 -16.49
CA ASN A 9 66.10 -0.90 -16.21
C ASN A 9 65.04 -0.58 -15.14
N ASP A 10 65.38 0.30 -14.20
CA ASP A 10 64.49 0.74 -13.11
C ASP A 10 63.35 1.63 -13.64
N TYR A 11 63.67 2.56 -14.55
CA TYR A 11 62.68 3.42 -15.20
C TYR A 11 61.70 2.64 -16.10
N THR A 12 62.20 1.64 -16.84
CA THR A 12 61.34 0.78 -17.66
C THR A 12 60.45 -0.11 -16.78
N SER A 13 60.97 -0.67 -15.68
CA SER A 13 60.17 -1.48 -14.76
C SER A 13 59.10 -0.65 -14.04
N ALA A 14 59.46 0.53 -13.51
CA ALA A 14 58.52 1.43 -12.84
C ALA A 14 57.44 1.94 -13.81
N MET A 15 57.79 2.19 -15.07
CA MET A 15 56.83 2.58 -16.10
C MET A 15 55.91 1.42 -16.50
N THR A 16 56.42 0.18 -16.60
CA THR A 16 55.61 -1.01 -16.85
C THR A 16 54.68 -1.34 -15.68
N ASP A 17 55.16 -1.26 -14.43
CA ASP A 17 54.35 -1.48 -13.23
C ASP A 17 53.30 -0.39 -13.05
N SER A 18 53.65 0.87 -13.30
CA SER A 18 52.69 1.98 -13.25
C SER A 18 51.63 1.86 -14.36
N MET A 19 52.00 1.36 -15.54
CA MET A 19 51.08 1.13 -16.66
C MET A 19 50.20 -0.12 -16.41
N SER A 20 50.76 -1.18 -15.85
CA SER A 20 50.02 -2.38 -15.43
C SER A 20 49.02 -2.05 -14.32
N GLY A 21 49.45 -1.32 -13.28
CA GLY A 21 48.58 -0.83 -12.21
C GLY A 21 47.47 0.07 -12.72
N ALA A 22 47.78 0.99 -13.66
CA ALA A 22 46.77 1.83 -14.29
C ALA A 22 45.75 1.02 -15.11
N VAL A 23 46.16 -0.03 -15.81
CA VAL A 23 45.26 -0.93 -16.55
C VAL A 23 44.38 -1.75 -15.61
N THR A 24 44.94 -2.29 -14.53
CA THR A 24 44.19 -3.04 -13.52
C THR A 24 43.16 -2.16 -12.81
N GLU A 25 43.53 -0.93 -12.45
CA GLU A 25 42.59 0.02 -11.84
C GLU A 25 41.51 0.47 -12.84
N MET A 26 41.86 0.66 -14.11
CA MET A 26 40.88 0.93 -15.17
C MET A 26 39.89 -0.23 -15.34
N GLN A 27 40.38 -1.48 -15.34
CA GLN A 27 39.52 -2.67 -15.40
C GLN A 27 38.61 -2.78 -14.18
N SER A 28 39.13 -2.56 -12.96
CA SER A 28 38.34 -2.59 -11.72
C SER A 28 37.25 -1.51 -11.72
N ARG A 29 37.58 -0.28 -12.14
CA ARG A 29 36.61 0.82 -12.27
C ARG A 29 35.56 0.52 -13.36
N ALA A 30 35.96 -0.08 -14.47
CA ALA A 30 35.03 -0.50 -15.52
C ALA A 30 34.07 -1.59 -15.03
N GLN A 31 34.56 -2.57 -14.28
CA GLN A 31 33.75 -3.64 -13.68
C GLN A 31 32.78 -3.09 -12.63
N ALA A 32 33.27 -2.24 -11.72
CA ALA A 32 32.42 -1.56 -10.73
C ALA A 32 31.37 -0.65 -11.39
N ALA A 33 31.74 0.07 -12.46
CA ALA A 33 30.79 0.88 -13.22
C ALA A 33 29.74 0.03 -13.94
N TYR A 34 30.14 -1.13 -14.47
CA TYR A 34 29.24 -2.09 -15.10
C TYR A 34 28.25 -2.69 -14.10
N GLU A 35 28.73 -3.18 -12.95
CA GLU A 35 27.91 -3.73 -11.86
C GLU A 35 26.95 -2.67 -11.31
N LYS A 36 27.44 -1.44 -11.09
CA LYS A 36 26.59 -0.32 -10.66
C LYS A 36 25.55 0.06 -11.72
N GLY A 37 25.93 0.04 -13.00
CA GLY A 37 25.02 0.33 -14.11
C GLY A 37 23.91 -0.72 -14.25
N THR A 38 24.26 -2.00 -14.15
CA THR A 38 23.27 -3.10 -14.17
C THR A 38 22.38 -3.10 -12.94
N ALA A 39 22.93 -2.88 -11.74
CA ALA A 39 22.17 -2.75 -10.51
C ALA A 39 21.18 -1.57 -10.58
N ASN A 40 21.61 -0.40 -11.04
CA ASN A 40 20.74 0.77 -11.19
C ASN A 40 19.59 0.53 -12.20
N LEU A 41 19.86 -0.15 -13.31
CA LEU A 41 18.83 -0.49 -14.30
C LEU A 41 17.80 -1.47 -13.72
N SER A 42 18.25 -2.52 -13.02
CA SER A 42 17.37 -3.46 -12.32
C SER A 42 16.49 -2.73 -11.30
N ASP A 43 17.10 -1.88 -10.47
CA ASP A 43 16.41 -1.09 -9.45
C ASP A 43 15.35 -0.15 -10.04
N MET A 44 15.61 0.45 -11.20
CA MET A 44 14.66 1.31 -11.90
C MET A 44 13.48 0.49 -12.46
N THR A 45 13.75 -0.68 -13.04
CA THR A 45 12.70 -1.58 -13.52
C THR A 45 11.83 -2.09 -12.38
N ASP A 46 12.43 -2.50 -11.26
CA ASP A 46 11.71 -2.97 -10.06
C ASP A 46 10.91 -1.83 -9.41
N PHE A 47 11.44 -0.61 -9.42
CA PHE A 47 10.69 0.56 -8.96
C PHE A 47 9.47 0.84 -9.84
N ALA A 48 9.62 0.79 -11.16
CA ALA A 48 8.49 0.97 -12.09
C ALA A 48 7.45 -0.13 -11.92
N LYS A 49 7.88 -1.40 -11.84
CA LYS A 49 7.00 -2.55 -11.63
C LYS A 49 6.24 -2.45 -10.31
N GLY A 50 6.93 -2.12 -9.22
CA GLY A 50 6.29 -1.95 -7.92
C GLY A 50 5.26 -0.82 -7.86
N ASN A 51 5.39 0.23 -8.69
CA ASN A 51 4.35 1.27 -8.79
C ASN A 51 3.09 0.74 -9.47
N VAL A 52 3.23 -0.07 -10.52
CA VAL A 52 2.10 -0.72 -11.20
C VAL A 52 1.42 -1.73 -10.28
N GLU A 53 2.19 -2.55 -9.58
CA GLU A 53 1.68 -3.49 -8.58
C GLU A 53 0.90 -2.77 -7.47
N ALA A 54 1.40 -1.63 -6.99
CA ALA A 54 0.68 -0.84 -5.99
C ALA A 54 -0.66 -0.30 -6.51
N MET A 55 -0.73 0.17 -7.76
CA MET A 55 -2.00 0.60 -8.36
C MET A 55 -2.99 -0.57 -8.52
N VAL A 56 -2.50 -1.74 -8.94
CA VAL A 56 -3.31 -2.95 -9.05
C VAL A 56 -3.86 -3.36 -7.69
N GLU A 57 -3.03 -3.35 -6.65
CA GLU A 57 -3.46 -3.68 -5.29
C GLU A 57 -4.46 -2.64 -4.76
N SER A 58 -4.23 -1.34 -4.95
CA SER A 58 -5.21 -0.30 -4.59
C SER A 58 -6.56 -0.50 -5.30
N THR A 59 -6.55 -0.91 -6.57
CA THR A 59 -7.77 -1.19 -7.34
C THR A 59 -8.49 -2.43 -6.81
N LYS A 60 -7.75 -3.48 -6.48
CA LYS A 60 -8.29 -4.70 -5.88
C LYS A 60 -8.94 -4.41 -4.52
N VAL A 61 -8.25 -3.65 -3.66
CA VAL A 61 -8.79 -3.21 -2.37
C VAL A 61 -10.06 -2.39 -2.53
N MET A 62 -10.11 -1.48 -3.51
CA MET A 62 -11.33 -0.74 -3.83
C MET A 62 -12.49 -1.68 -4.20
N ALA A 63 -12.24 -2.66 -5.07
CA ALA A 63 -13.25 -3.62 -5.50
C ALA A 63 -13.76 -4.50 -4.34
N GLU A 64 -12.85 -5.01 -3.50
CA GLU A 64 -13.20 -5.76 -2.29
C GLU A 64 -14.01 -4.92 -1.30
N GLY A 65 -13.66 -3.65 -1.12
CA GLY A 65 -14.41 -2.70 -0.31
C GLY A 65 -15.83 -2.46 -0.83
N MET A 66 -16.00 -2.27 -2.14
CA MET A 66 -17.32 -2.13 -2.76
C MET A 66 -18.17 -3.40 -2.60
N GLN A 67 -17.57 -4.58 -2.76
CA GLN A 67 -18.25 -5.85 -2.54
C GLN A 67 -18.69 -6.01 -1.07
N ALA A 68 -17.83 -5.65 -0.11
CA ALA A 68 -18.15 -5.70 1.30
C ALA A 68 -19.30 -4.76 1.66
N LEU A 69 -19.30 -3.53 1.14
CA LEU A 69 -20.42 -2.59 1.28
C LEU A 69 -21.72 -3.19 0.72
N GLY A 70 -21.68 -3.74 -0.50
CA GLY A 70 -22.84 -4.36 -1.13
C GLY A 70 -23.42 -5.53 -0.32
N LYS A 71 -22.55 -6.41 0.22
CA LYS A 71 -22.98 -7.50 1.10
C LYS A 71 -23.67 -6.98 2.35
N THR A 72 -23.11 -5.93 2.94
CA THR A 72 -23.66 -5.33 4.16
C THR A 72 -25.04 -4.73 3.91
N TYR A 73 -25.24 -4.03 2.80
CA TYR A 73 -26.58 -3.53 2.42
C TYR A 73 -27.60 -4.65 2.20
N ALA A 74 -27.19 -5.79 1.63
CA ALA A 74 -28.08 -6.94 1.47
C ALA A 74 -28.49 -7.53 2.84
N GLU A 75 -27.56 -7.60 3.79
CA GLU A 75 -27.84 -8.03 5.17
C GLU A 75 -28.80 -7.07 5.88
N GLU A 76 -28.62 -5.75 5.70
CA GLU A 76 -29.54 -4.74 6.23
C GLU A 76 -30.94 -4.84 5.64
N ALA A 77 -31.06 -5.04 4.32
CA ALA A 77 -32.35 -5.21 3.68
C ALA A 77 -33.12 -6.41 4.23
N LYS A 78 -32.40 -7.52 4.49
CA LYS A 78 -32.97 -8.71 5.15
C LYS A 78 -33.43 -8.38 6.58
N SER A 79 -32.58 -7.72 7.38
CA SER A 79 -32.92 -7.31 8.75
C SER A 79 -34.11 -6.37 8.79
N ALA A 80 -34.22 -5.44 7.83
CA ALA A 80 -35.35 -4.53 7.71
C ALA A 80 -36.65 -5.29 7.41
N TYR A 81 -36.61 -6.28 6.52
CA TYR A 81 -37.76 -7.12 6.22
C TYR A 81 -38.24 -7.93 7.44
N GLU A 82 -37.31 -8.51 8.19
CA GLU A 82 -37.61 -9.22 9.44
C GLU A 82 -38.24 -8.27 10.47
N THR A 83 -37.70 -7.06 10.58
CA THR A 83 -38.21 -6.00 11.47
C THR A 83 -39.64 -5.60 11.12
N ILE A 84 -39.93 -5.33 9.84
CA ILE A 84 -41.29 -4.99 9.37
C ILE A 84 -42.26 -6.13 9.64
N THR A 85 -41.84 -7.37 9.40
CA THR A 85 -42.67 -8.55 9.67
C THR A 85 -42.99 -8.69 11.15
N ALA A 86 -42.03 -8.42 12.03
CA ALA A 86 -42.25 -8.40 13.48
C ALA A 86 -43.20 -7.27 13.88
N ASP A 87 -43.02 -6.06 13.34
CA ASP A 87 -43.88 -4.91 13.61
C ASP A 87 -45.33 -5.17 13.25
N LEU A 88 -45.60 -5.79 12.10
CA LEU A 88 -46.96 -6.15 11.68
C LEU A 88 -47.62 -7.13 12.67
N LYS A 89 -46.84 -8.09 13.19
CA LYS A 89 -47.33 -9.04 14.20
C LYS A 89 -47.62 -8.34 15.53
N GLU A 90 -46.72 -7.46 15.97
CA GLU A 90 -46.90 -6.69 17.20
C GLU A 90 -48.12 -5.76 17.09
N MET A 91 -48.29 -5.07 15.95
CA MET A 91 -49.45 -4.22 15.65
C MET A 91 -50.75 -5.01 15.68
N ALA A 92 -50.80 -6.20 15.07
CA ALA A 92 -51.99 -7.05 15.06
C ALA A 92 -52.36 -7.61 16.44
N ALA A 93 -51.39 -7.68 17.37
CA ALA A 93 -51.59 -8.18 18.73
C ALA A 93 -52.03 -7.09 19.72
N VAL A 94 -52.07 -5.82 19.33
CA VAL A 94 -52.48 -4.68 20.18
C VAL A 94 -53.95 -4.80 20.57
N LYS A 95 -54.25 -4.71 21.87
CA LYS A 95 -55.61 -4.82 22.43
C LYS A 95 -56.09 -3.54 23.12
N SER A 96 -55.22 -2.54 23.30
CA SER A 96 -55.57 -1.27 23.94
C SER A 96 -54.77 -0.06 23.41
N PRO A 97 -55.28 1.17 23.58
CA PRO A 97 -54.52 2.38 23.24
C PRO A 97 -53.17 2.49 23.97
N THR A 98 -53.09 2.04 25.23
CA THR A 98 -51.84 2.06 26.00
C THR A 98 -50.77 1.15 25.37
N GLU A 99 -51.15 -0.04 24.92
CA GLU A 99 -50.25 -0.96 24.21
C GLU A 99 -49.77 -0.38 22.88
N LEU A 100 -50.64 0.33 22.15
CA LEU A 100 -50.27 1.03 20.92
C LEU A 100 -49.20 2.11 21.17
N PHE A 101 -49.37 2.95 22.21
CA PHE A 101 -48.37 3.98 22.56
C PHE A 101 -47.02 3.37 22.94
N GLN A 102 -47.03 2.27 23.69
CA GLN A 102 -45.79 1.55 24.02
C GLN A 102 -45.10 0.99 22.78
N LEU A 103 -45.88 0.41 21.86
CA LEU A 103 -45.38 -0.12 20.60
C LEU A 103 -44.74 0.99 19.74
N GLN A 104 -45.43 2.12 19.57
CA GLN A 104 -44.89 3.28 18.85
C GLN A 104 -43.60 3.81 19.47
N GLY A 105 -43.54 3.90 20.80
CA GLY A 105 -42.34 4.32 21.52
C GLY A 105 -41.16 3.36 21.32
N ARG A 106 -41.40 2.05 21.33
CA ARG A 106 -40.37 1.03 21.03
C ARG A 106 -39.90 1.11 19.59
N MET A 107 -40.81 1.20 18.62
CA MET A 107 -40.48 1.36 17.21
C MET A 107 -39.64 2.61 16.96
N MET A 108 -40.02 3.75 17.55
CA MET A 108 -39.28 5.01 17.42
C MET A 108 -37.87 4.90 17.98
N ARG A 109 -37.71 4.34 19.19
CA ARG A 109 -36.39 4.12 19.78
C ARG A 109 -35.53 3.18 18.93
N ARG A 110 -36.08 2.03 18.54
CA ARG A 110 -35.37 1.06 17.70
C ARG A 110 -34.92 1.66 16.36
N ASN A 111 -35.79 2.44 15.71
CA ASN A 111 -35.47 3.06 14.43
C ASN A 111 -34.39 4.15 14.58
N PHE A 112 -34.40 4.89 15.68
CA PHE A 112 -33.34 5.84 16.01
C PHE A 112 -31.99 5.12 16.24
N ASP A 113 -31.99 4.06 17.05
CA ASP A 113 -30.79 3.27 17.32
C ASP A 113 -30.23 2.66 16.02
N ALA A 114 -31.11 2.14 15.16
CA ALA A 114 -30.73 1.61 13.85
C ALA A 114 -30.13 2.69 12.94
N MET A 115 -30.73 3.89 12.87
CA MET A 115 -30.21 5.00 12.07
C MET A 115 -28.80 5.43 12.54
N MET A 116 -28.60 5.54 13.86
CA MET A 116 -27.29 5.85 14.43
C MET A 116 -26.26 4.75 14.09
N ALA A 117 -26.62 3.49 14.26
CA ALA A 117 -25.74 2.36 13.96
C ALA A 117 -25.33 2.34 12.47
N VAL A 118 -26.27 2.54 11.54
CA VAL A 118 -25.99 2.61 10.10
C VAL A 118 -25.09 3.81 9.78
N GLY A 119 -25.38 4.97 10.36
CA GLY A 119 -24.59 6.18 10.19
C GLY A 119 -23.13 5.98 10.59
N THR A 120 -22.89 5.53 11.83
CA THR A 120 -21.54 5.23 12.33
C THR A 120 -20.83 4.22 11.46
N ARG A 121 -21.48 3.09 11.14
CA ARG A 121 -20.84 2.04 10.35
C ARG A 121 -20.47 2.51 8.95
N ASN A 122 -21.33 3.30 8.30
CA ASN A 122 -21.05 3.80 6.95
C ASN A 122 -19.89 4.80 6.95
N THR A 123 -19.79 5.65 7.97
CA THR A 123 -18.63 6.54 8.15
C THR A 123 -17.34 5.73 8.35
N ASP A 124 -17.36 4.75 9.25
CA ASP A 124 -16.20 3.90 9.52
C ASP A 124 -15.75 3.12 8.27
N ALA A 125 -16.72 2.56 7.53
CA ALA A 125 -16.44 1.83 6.30
C ALA A 125 -15.84 2.74 5.21
N ALA A 126 -16.32 3.98 5.09
CA ALA A 126 -15.78 4.95 4.13
C ALA A 126 -14.35 5.37 4.48
N VAL A 127 -14.08 5.67 5.75
CA VAL A 127 -12.74 6.03 6.23
C VAL A 127 -11.78 4.86 6.05
N LYS A 128 -12.21 3.65 6.43
CA LYS A 128 -11.41 2.43 6.25
C LYS A 128 -11.08 2.19 4.79
N LEU A 129 -12.06 2.26 3.90
CA LEU A 129 -11.85 2.06 2.47
C LEU A 129 -10.85 3.06 1.90
N ALA A 130 -10.96 4.34 2.26
CA ALA A 130 -10.02 5.37 1.82
C ALA A 130 -8.59 5.07 2.27
N ASN A 131 -8.41 4.67 3.54
CA ASN A 131 -7.10 4.29 4.08
C ASN A 131 -6.54 3.05 3.39
N ASP A 132 -7.35 2.00 3.24
CA ASP A 132 -6.92 0.74 2.65
C ASP A 132 -6.56 0.93 1.16
N VAL A 133 -7.29 1.78 0.42
CA VAL A 133 -6.97 2.14 -0.98
C VAL A 133 -5.69 2.96 -1.11
N ALA A 134 -5.44 3.88 -0.18
CA ALA A 134 -4.25 4.74 -0.20
C ALA A 134 -2.97 4.01 0.23
N ALA A 135 -3.07 2.99 1.10
CA ALA A 135 -1.93 2.33 1.72
C ALA A 135 -0.88 1.79 0.72
N PRO A 136 -1.23 1.09 -0.38
CA PRO A 136 -0.25 0.63 -1.35
C PRO A 136 0.54 1.78 -1.99
N LEU A 137 -0.13 2.89 -2.28
CA LEU A 137 0.49 4.09 -2.87
C LEU A 137 1.38 4.82 -1.85
N SER A 138 0.94 4.96 -0.61
CA SER A 138 1.74 5.55 0.47
C SER A 138 3.04 4.75 0.70
N GLY A 139 3.01 3.42 0.58
CA GLY A 139 4.21 2.59 0.62
C GLY A 139 5.21 2.93 -0.49
N ARG A 140 4.73 3.24 -1.70
CA ARG A 140 5.60 3.65 -2.83
C ARG A 140 6.27 5.00 -2.60
N VAL A 141 5.56 5.94 -1.96
CA VAL A 141 6.13 7.25 -1.60
C VAL A 141 7.29 7.08 -0.61
N ASN A 142 7.15 6.20 0.38
CA ASN A 142 8.22 5.92 1.34
C ASN A 142 9.46 5.31 0.66
N ILE A 143 9.28 4.33 -0.22
CA ILE A 143 10.37 3.72 -1.00
C ILE A 143 11.08 4.77 -1.88
N ALA A 144 10.31 5.68 -2.49
CA ALA A 144 10.89 6.76 -3.28
C ALA A 144 11.72 7.72 -2.42
N ALA A 145 11.23 8.09 -1.23
CA ALA A 145 11.97 8.93 -0.28
C ALA A 145 13.28 8.27 0.19
N GLU A 146 13.25 6.97 0.49
CA GLU A 146 14.45 6.19 0.84
C GLU A 146 15.46 6.10 -0.32
N LYS A 147 15.00 6.00 -1.57
CA LYS A 147 15.89 6.01 -2.73
C LYS A 147 16.52 7.39 -2.93
N MET A 148 15.76 8.48 -2.76
CA MET A 148 16.32 9.83 -2.84
C MET A 148 17.37 10.10 -1.76
N SER A 149 17.15 9.63 -0.53
CA SER A 149 18.13 9.80 0.56
C SER A 149 19.41 9.00 0.39
N LYS A 150 19.37 7.87 -0.36
CA LYS A 150 20.57 7.07 -0.70
C LYS A 150 21.39 7.65 -1.86
N VAL A 151 20.78 8.53 -2.65
CA VAL A 151 21.42 9.18 -3.81
C VAL A 151 22.01 10.55 -3.46
N ALA A 152 21.47 11.21 -2.42
CA ALA A 152 22.01 12.44 -1.82
C ALA A 152 23.24 12.15 -0.94
#